data_AF-A0A8J4THD7-F1
#
_entry.id   AF-A0A8J4THD7-F1
#
_cell.length_a   1.000
_cell.length_b   1.000
_cell.length_c   1.000
_cell.angle_alpha   90.00
_cell.angle_beta   90.00
_cell.angle_gamma   90.00
#
_symmetry.space_group_name_H-M   'P 1'
#
loop_
_entity.id
_entity.type
_entity.pdbx_description
1 polymer ?
#
loop_
_entity_poly.entity_id
_entity_poly.type
_entity_poly.pdbx_seq_one_letter_code
_entity_poly.pdbx_strand_id
1 'polypeptide(L)'
;MSSAYFRPLTLDPNTAHRELILSENNRAVRYGERKQRYPDHPERFDYWPHVLSKESISGRCYWEVEWESDIGVAIAVVYKGIGRKGSGEECKFACNTQSWSLEFPSASSACFYHNSIVTYLRAPESSSRIGVYVDHSAGTLSFYSVSDTMKLLHRVHTTFTQPLYAGFGFYKS
;
A
#
# COMPACT_ATOMS: atom_id res chain seq x y z
N MET A 1 -18.13 -2.77 -8.17
CA MET A 1 -17.48 -1.72 -8.99
C MET A 1 -17.40 -2.22 -10.43
N SER A 2 -17.45 -1.32 -11.43
CA SER A 2 -17.28 -1.74 -12.82
C SER A 2 -15.84 -2.23 -13.05
N SER A 3 -15.67 -3.36 -13.73
CA SER A 3 -14.35 -3.84 -14.20
C SER A 3 -13.63 -2.85 -15.11
N ALA A 4 -14.33 -1.80 -15.58
CA ALA A 4 -13.81 -0.75 -16.46
C ALA A 4 -12.64 0.06 -15.86
N TYR A 5 -12.47 0.06 -14.53
CA TYR A 5 -11.38 0.80 -13.87
C TYR A 5 -10.25 -0.10 -13.35
N PHE A 6 -10.36 -1.42 -13.56
CA PHE A 6 -9.33 -2.35 -13.10
C PHE A 6 -7.99 -2.08 -13.79
N ARG A 7 -6.93 -1.98 -13.00
CA ARG A 7 -5.57 -1.71 -13.47
C ARG A 7 -4.64 -2.76 -12.84
N PRO A 8 -3.98 -3.62 -13.65
CA PRO A 8 -2.92 -4.45 -13.14
C PRO A 8 -1.74 -3.55 -12.73
N LEU A 9 -1.19 -3.80 -11.56
CA LEU A 9 0.00 -3.11 -11.06
C LEU A 9 1.20 -4.04 -11.05
N THR A 10 2.38 -3.46 -11.23
CA THR A 10 3.66 -4.14 -11.03
C THR A 10 4.49 -3.38 -10.02
N LEU A 11 5.21 -4.11 -9.17
CA LEU A 11 6.08 -3.55 -8.14
C LEU A 11 7.36 -3.05 -8.77
N ASP A 12 7.85 -1.89 -8.32
CA ASP A 12 9.10 -1.30 -8.80
C ASP A 12 10.30 -1.83 -7.99
N PRO A 13 11.19 -2.64 -8.60
CA PRO A 13 12.38 -3.16 -7.92
C PRO A 13 13.36 -2.06 -7.48
N ASN A 14 13.27 -0.85 -8.04
CA ASN A 14 14.11 0.28 -7.63
C ASN A 14 13.65 0.91 -6.31
N THR A 15 12.40 0.67 -5.91
CA THR A 15 11.85 1.16 -4.63
C THR A 15 11.92 0.13 -3.52
N ALA A 16 11.89 -1.16 -3.88
CA ALA A 16 11.79 -2.26 -2.93
C ALA A 16 12.93 -2.28 -1.89
N HIS A 17 12.57 -2.31 -0.62
CA HIS A 17 13.53 -2.56 0.45
C HIS A 17 14.28 -3.87 0.24
N ARG A 18 15.53 -3.94 0.68
CA ARG A 18 16.40 -5.11 0.43
C ARG A 18 15.91 -6.38 1.12
N GLU A 19 15.04 -6.32 2.11
CA GLU A 19 14.46 -7.52 2.73
C GLU A 19 13.21 -8.03 1.99
N LEU A 20 12.74 -7.33 0.97
CA LEU A 20 11.59 -7.75 0.19
C LEU A 20 12.04 -8.59 -1.01
N ILE A 21 11.32 -9.68 -1.26
CA ILE A 21 11.55 -10.56 -2.40
C ILE A 21 10.38 -10.37 -3.36
N LEU A 22 10.66 -9.82 -4.54
CA LEU A 22 9.70 -9.70 -5.63
C LEU A 22 9.66 -11.00 -6.45
N SER A 23 8.46 -11.44 -6.80
CA SER A 23 8.20 -12.63 -7.61
C SER A 23 7.05 -12.42 -8.58
N GLU A 24 6.74 -13.44 -9.39
CA GLU A 24 5.61 -13.42 -10.35
C GLU A 24 5.65 -12.22 -11.30
N ASN A 25 6.83 -11.96 -11.89
CA ASN A 25 7.05 -10.78 -12.74
C ASN A 25 6.72 -9.47 -12.01
N ASN A 26 7.15 -9.38 -10.74
CA ASN A 26 6.91 -8.26 -9.83
C ASN A 26 5.42 -8.00 -9.55
N ARG A 27 4.59 -9.05 -9.50
CA ARG A 27 3.19 -8.94 -9.06
C ARG A 27 2.96 -9.43 -7.64
N ALA A 28 3.93 -10.17 -7.10
CA ALA A 28 3.92 -10.64 -5.72
C ALA A 28 5.16 -10.12 -4.98
N VAL A 29 4.99 -9.91 -3.67
CA VAL A 29 6.07 -9.55 -2.76
C VAL A 29 5.88 -10.28 -1.44
N ARG A 30 6.98 -10.76 -0.89
CA ARG A 30 7.03 -11.31 0.47
C ARG A 30 8.22 -10.77 1.22
N TYR A 31 8.09 -10.75 2.53
CA TYR A 31 9.22 -10.48 3.41
C TYR A 31 10.21 -11.66 3.39
N GLY A 32 11.51 -11.37 3.35
CA GLY A 32 12.59 -12.34 3.33
C GLY A 32 13.58 -12.08 4.47
N GLU A 33 14.12 -13.16 5.04
CA GLU A 33 15.11 -13.07 6.13
C GLU A 33 16.49 -12.57 5.65
N ARG A 34 16.77 -12.70 4.35
CA ARG A 34 18.05 -12.31 3.76
C ARG A 34 17.87 -11.07 2.89
N LYS A 35 18.83 -10.15 2.99
CA LYS A 35 18.91 -8.98 2.12
C LYS A 35 19.20 -9.42 0.68
N GLN A 36 18.30 -9.03 -0.22
CA GLN A 36 18.42 -9.16 -1.66
C GLN A 36 19.53 -8.26 -2.19
N ARG A 37 20.18 -8.69 -3.28
CA ARG A 37 21.27 -7.98 -3.95
C ARG A 37 20.74 -6.93 -4.93
N TYR A 38 19.78 -6.12 -4.50
CA TYR A 38 19.30 -5.01 -5.32
C TYR A 38 20.37 -3.91 -5.40
N PRO A 39 20.58 -3.30 -6.58
CA PRO A 39 21.53 -2.20 -6.73
C PRO A 39 21.07 -0.99 -5.92
N ASP A 40 22.01 -0.16 -5.50
CA ASP A 40 21.68 1.09 -4.84
C ASP A 40 20.89 2.02 -5.76
N HIS A 41 19.86 2.65 -5.20
CA HIS A 41 18.97 3.54 -5.92
C HIS A 41 18.43 4.62 -4.96
N PRO A 42 18.31 5.89 -5.40
CA PRO A 42 17.77 6.97 -4.57
C PRO A 42 16.33 6.68 -4.09
N GLU A 43 15.49 6.09 -4.95
CA GLU A 43 14.10 5.77 -4.63
C GLU A 43 13.91 4.54 -3.71
N ARG A 44 15.00 3.82 -3.40
CA ARG A 44 14.93 2.59 -2.61
C ARG A 44 14.68 2.89 -1.14
N PHE A 45 13.66 2.27 -0.54
CA PHE A 45 13.52 2.28 0.91
C PHE A 45 14.70 1.51 1.54
N ASP A 46 15.40 2.11 2.51
CA ASP A 46 16.59 1.51 3.12
C ASP A 46 16.40 1.02 4.56
N TYR A 47 15.33 1.48 5.22
CA TYR A 47 14.97 1.13 6.59
C TYR A 47 13.62 0.43 6.67
N TRP A 48 12.56 1.07 6.14
CA TRP A 48 11.23 0.51 6.16
C TRP A 48 11.08 -0.57 5.07
N PRO A 49 10.53 -1.76 5.37
CA PRO A 49 10.33 -2.84 4.41
C PRO A 49 9.12 -2.54 3.50
N HIS A 50 9.26 -1.48 2.69
CA HIS A 50 8.25 -0.97 1.77
C HIS A 50 8.66 -1.18 0.31
N VAL A 51 7.65 -1.17 -0.57
CA VAL A 51 7.80 -1.15 -2.03
C VAL A 51 6.64 -0.37 -2.64
N LEU A 52 6.87 0.32 -3.76
CA LEU A 52 5.80 0.98 -4.53
C LEU A 52 5.53 0.26 -5.86
N SER A 53 4.36 0.53 -6.43
CA SER A 53 4.07 0.22 -7.83
C SER A 53 4.93 1.06 -8.78
N LYS A 54 5.15 0.54 -9.99
CA LYS A 54 5.78 1.26 -11.09
C LYS A 54 4.81 2.22 -11.76
N GLU A 55 3.54 1.83 -11.85
CA GLU A 55 2.49 2.61 -12.48
C GLU A 55 2.04 3.74 -11.56
N SER A 56 1.93 4.94 -12.14
CA SER A 56 1.32 6.10 -11.48
C SER A 56 -0.19 6.13 -11.68
N ILE A 57 -0.90 6.58 -10.65
CA ILE A 57 -2.36 6.71 -10.61
C ILE A 57 -2.70 8.20 -10.63
N SER A 58 -3.30 8.66 -11.73
CA SER A 58 -3.68 10.07 -11.96
C SER A 58 -5.15 10.24 -12.38
N GLY A 59 -5.95 9.17 -12.35
CA GLY A 59 -7.36 9.17 -12.72
C GLY A 59 -8.17 8.20 -11.87
N ARG A 60 -9.20 7.59 -12.47
CA ARG A 60 -9.93 6.49 -11.85
C ARG A 60 -9.15 5.19 -11.98
N CYS A 61 -8.84 4.57 -10.86
CA CYS A 61 -8.07 3.33 -10.79
C CYS A 61 -8.64 2.42 -9.73
N TYR A 62 -8.72 1.13 -10.04
CA TYR A 62 -9.07 0.08 -9.12
C TYR A 62 -8.05 -1.05 -9.21
N TRP A 63 -7.57 -1.54 -8.08
CA TRP A 63 -6.75 -2.75 -8.01
C TRP A 63 -7.11 -3.55 -6.77
N GLU A 64 -6.78 -4.83 -6.79
CA GLU A 64 -6.98 -5.75 -5.67
C GLU A 64 -5.63 -6.27 -5.19
N VAL A 65 -5.55 -6.53 -3.90
CA VAL A 65 -4.38 -7.06 -3.22
C VAL A 65 -4.86 -8.21 -2.38
N GLU A 66 -4.21 -9.36 -2.50
CA GLU A 66 -4.48 -10.54 -1.71
C GLU A 66 -3.18 -10.96 -1.03
N TRP A 67 -3.27 -11.43 0.21
CA TRP A 67 -2.10 -11.91 0.94
C TRP A 67 -2.45 -13.06 1.89
N GLU A 68 -1.44 -13.88 2.13
CA GLU A 68 -1.38 -14.83 3.24
C GLU A 68 -0.12 -14.46 4.03
N SER A 69 -0.29 -13.90 5.23
CA SER A 69 0.82 -13.36 6.00
C SER A 69 0.57 -13.52 7.49
N ASP A 70 1.58 -14.05 8.19
CA ASP A 70 1.63 -14.10 9.65
C ASP A 70 2.18 -12.80 10.27
N ILE A 71 2.64 -11.88 9.42
CA ILE A 71 3.14 -10.56 9.82
C ILE A 71 2.19 -9.46 9.36
N GLY A 72 2.31 -8.28 9.99
CA GLY A 72 1.47 -7.15 9.66
C GLY A 72 1.72 -6.63 8.24
N VAL A 73 0.68 -6.17 7.56
CA VAL A 73 0.75 -5.62 6.20
C VAL A 73 0.16 -4.22 6.10
N ALA A 74 0.74 -3.40 5.23
CA ALA A 74 0.25 -2.07 4.89
C ALA A 74 -0.12 -2.00 3.40
N ILE A 75 -1.29 -1.44 3.11
CA ILE A 75 -1.75 -1.14 1.76
C ILE A 75 -1.93 0.37 1.68
N ALA A 76 -0.98 1.01 1.02
CA ALA A 76 -0.88 2.46 0.98
C ALA A 76 -1.16 3.03 -0.41
N VAL A 77 -1.56 4.29 -0.42
CA VAL A 77 -1.57 5.15 -1.61
C VAL A 77 -0.69 6.35 -1.29
N VAL A 78 0.31 6.59 -2.14
CA VAL A 78 1.51 7.33 -1.79
C VAL A 78 1.86 8.35 -2.87
N TYR A 79 2.20 9.58 -2.50
CA TYR A 79 2.88 10.49 -3.41
C TYR A 79 4.33 10.08 -3.61
N LYS A 80 4.91 10.44 -4.77
CA LYS A 80 6.31 10.14 -5.06
C LYS A 80 7.28 10.75 -4.03
N GLY A 81 6.90 11.88 -3.44
CA GLY A 81 7.71 12.67 -2.51
C GLY A 81 7.88 12.09 -1.11
N ILE A 82 7.35 10.89 -0.81
CA ILE A 82 7.65 10.21 0.45
C ILE A 82 9.16 10.00 0.62
N GLY A 83 9.67 10.19 1.84
CA GLY A 83 11.06 9.92 2.18
C GLY A 83 11.39 8.45 1.95
N ARG A 84 12.65 8.18 1.56
CA ARG A 84 13.13 6.81 1.25
C ARG A 84 14.21 6.33 2.20
N LYS A 85 14.81 7.24 2.96
CA LYS A 85 16.07 7.01 3.68
C LYS A 85 15.91 7.27 5.16
N GLY A 86 16.27 6.30 5.98
CA GLY A 86 16.23 6.39 7.43
C GLY A 86 14.91 5.94 8.04
N SER A 87 14.88 5.95 9.37
CA SER A 87 13.80 5.43 10.21
C SER A 87 12.73 6.47 10.58
N GLY A 88 12.83 7.68 10.02
CA GLY A 88 11.94 8.78 10.37
C GLY A 88 10.51 8.59 9.84
N GLU A 89 9.59 9.36 10.42
CA GLU A 89 8.17 9.35 10.07
C GLU A 89 7.92 9.81 8.63
N GLU A 90 8.81 10.64 8.07
CA GLU A 90 8.76 11.08 6.68
C GLU A 90 8.93 9.93 5.66
N CYS A 91 9.49 8.79 6.10
CA CYS A 91 9.68 7.59 5.27
C CYS A 91 8.66 6.49 5.54
N LYS A 92 7.96 6.54 6.69
CA LYS A 92 6.96 5.53 7.06
C LYS A 92 5.63 5.84 6.38
N PHE A 93 4.89 4.81 5.94
CA PHE A 93 3.57 5.05 5.35
C PHE A 93 2.63 5.67 6.37
N ALA A 94 1.89 6.68 5.92
CA ALA A 94 0.85 7.39 6.63
C ALA A 94 1.23 8.08 7.96
N CYS A 95 2.48 8.02 8.41
CA CYS A 95 3.01 8.87 9.49
C CYS A 95 3.42 10.27 8.99
N ASN A 96 2.91 10.66 7.83
CA ASN A 96 3.17 11.93 7.17
C ASN A 96 1.98 12.26 6.26
N THR A 97 2.03 13.44 5.65
CA THR A 97 1.01 13.90 4.69
C THR A 97 1.19 13.35 3.28
N GLN A 98 2.26 12.58 3.03
CA GLN A 98 2.59 12.06 1.70
C GLN A 98 1.86 10.75 1.37
N SER A 99 1.12 10.18 2.32
CA SER A 99 0.48 8.87 2.11
C SER A 99 -0.74 8.63 3.00
N TRP A 100 -1.57 7.70 2.55
CA TRP A 100 -2.71 7.13 3.26
C TRP A 100 -2.54 5.62 3.29
N SER A 101 -2.80 4.96 4.41
CA SER A 101 -2.50 3.53 4.58
C SER A 101 -3.63 2.82 5.29
N LEU A 102 -4.10 1.71 4.71
CA LEU A 102 -4.90 0.72 5.42
C LEU A 102 -3.97 -0.39 5.89
N GLU A 103 -3.88 -0.58 7.19
CA GLU A 103 -2.94 -1.50 7.82
C GLU A 103 -3.65 -2.61 8.56
N PHE A 104 -3.07 -3.80 8.48
CA PHE A 104 -3.52 -5.00 9.17
C PHE A 104 -2.36 -5.50 10.04
N PRO A 105 -2.27 -5.06 11.31
CA PRO A 105 -1.22 -5.55 12.23
C PRO A 105 -1.32 -7.05 12.51
N SER A 106 -2.53 -7.61 12.39
CA SER A 106 -2.83 -9.04 12.50
C SER A 106 -4.10 -9.37 11.69
N ALA A 107 -4.42 -10.66 11.52
CA ALA A 107 -5.62 -11.10 10.80
C ALA A 107 -6.94 -10.55 11.39
N SER A 108 -6.95 -10.17 12.67
CA SER A 108 -8.15 -9.69 13.38
C SER A 108 -8.15 -8.18 13.66
N SER A 109 -7.16 -7.44 13.17
CA SER A 109 -7.01 -6.00 13.42
C SER A 109 -6.85 -5.23 12.11
N ALA A 110 -7.59 -4.13 11.97
CA ALA A 110 -7.50 -3.23 10.83
C ALA A 110 -7.51 -1.78 11.31
N CYS A 111 -6.60 -0.96 10.76
CA CYS A 111 -6.48 0.45 11.11
C CYS A 111 -6.23 1.26 9.84
N PHE A 112 -6.88 2.40 9.73
CA PHE A 112 -6.53 3.39 8.71
C PHE A 112 -5.64 4.47 9.32
N TYR A 113 -4.57 4.85 8.62
CA TYR A 113 -3.65 5.90 9.01
C TYR A 113 -3.57 6.98 7.96
N HIS A 114 -3.44 8.23 8.42
CA HIS A 114 -2.97 9.37 7.63
C HIS A 114 -2.44 10.47 8.55
N ASN A 115 -1.28 11.06 8.22
CA ASN A 115 -0.63 12.10 9.00
C ASN A 115 -0.51 11.76 10.50
N SER A 116 -0.09 10.52 10.79
CA SER A 116 0.03 9.98 12.15
C SER A 116 -1.28 9.89 12.95
N ILE A 117 -2.43 10.13 12.31
CA ILE A 117 -3.76 9.95 12.89
C ILE A 117 -4.26 8.56 12.54
N VAL A 118 -4.69 7.81 13.56
CA VAL A 118 -5.23 6.46 13.43
C VAL A 118 -6.75 6.46 13.53
N THR A 119 -7.39 5.65 12.68
CA THR A 119 -8.79 5.28 12.79
C THR A 119 -8.88 3.76 12.87
N TYR A 120 -9.33 3.23 14.01
CA TYR A 120 -9.54 1.79 14.18
C TYR A 120 -10.76 1.33 13.40
N LEU A 121 -10.62 0.24 12.66
CA LEU A 121 -11.66 -0.34 11.82
C LEU A 121 -12.01 -1.74 12.28
N ARG A 122 -13.19 -2.22 11.92
CA ARG A 122 -13.54 -3.63 12.05
C ARG A 122 -12.79 -4.42 10.98
N ALA A 123 -12.00 -5.40 11.39
CA ALA A 123 -11.31 -6.29 10.47
C ALA A 123 -12.31 -7.08 9.60
N PRO A 124 -11.99 -7.36 8.33
CA PRO A 124 -12.75 -8.27 7.49
C PRO A 124 -12.86 -9.66 8.13
N GLU A 125 -14.04 -10.27 8.05
CA GLU A 125 -14.31 -11.55 8.73
C GLU A 125 -13.76 -12.78 7.98
N SER A 126 -13.50 -12.67 6.67
CA SER A 126 -13.26 -13.87 5.84
C SER A 126 -12.31 -13.70 4.65
N SER A 127 -11.81 -12.49 4.36
CA SER A 127 -10.99 -12.26 3.17
C SER A 127 -9.81 -11.35 3.45
N SER A 128 -8.62 -11.84 3.12
CA SER A 128 -7.38 -11.06 2.99
C SER A 128 -7.28 -10.37 1.64
N ARG A 129 -8.38 -10.23 0.90
CA ARG A 129 -8.42 -9.49 -0.36
C ARG A 129 -9.01 -8.11 -0.16
N ILE A 130 -8.21 -7.11 -0.45
CA ILE A 130 -8.57 -5.70 -0.36
C ILE A 130 -8.58 -5.08 -1.74
N GLY A 131 -9.72 -4.49 -2.10
CA GLY A 131 -9.87 -3.64 -3.25
C GLY A 131 -9.58 -2.19 -2.88
N VAL A 132 -8.74 -1.52 -3.64
CA VAL A 132 -8.45 -0.10 -3.49
C VAL A 132 -8.96 0.65 -4.71
N TYR A 133 -9.77 1.67 -4.46
CA TYR A 133 -10.30 2.54 -5.50
C TYR A 133 -9.85 3.98 -5.28
N VAL A 134 -9.31 4.58 -6.33
CA VAL A 134 -8.94 5.98 -6.39
C VAL A 134 -9.75 6.65 -7.49
N ASP A 135 -10.38 7.78 -7.18
CA ASP A 135 -10.80 8.77 -8.17
C ASP A 135 -9.99 10.04 -7.89
N HIS A 136 -8.93 10.23 -8.67
CA HIS A 136 -8.00 11.35 -8.47
C HIS A 136 -8.72 12.70 -8.61
N SER A 137 -9.54 12.85 -9.65
CA SER A 137 -10.28 14.09 -9.97
C SER A 137 -11.34 14.45 -8.93
N ALA A 138 -12.05 13.45 -8.41
CA ALA A 138 -13.07 13.63 -7.38
C ALA A 138 -12.48 13.60 -5.96
N GLY A 139 -11.17 13.40 -5.82
CA GLY A 139 -10.53 13.38 -4.51
C GLY A 139 -10.92 12.22 -3.62
N THR A 140 -11.32 11.08 -4.20
CA THR A 140 -11.85 9.93 -3.44
C THR A 140 -10.83 8.80 -3.37
N LEU A 141 -10.55 8.31 -2.17
CA LEU A 141 -9.86 7.04 -1.93
C LEU A 141 -10.77 6.14 -1.08
N SER A 142 -10.98 4.91 -1.52
CA SER A 142 -11.82 3.94 -0.82
C SER A 142 -11.15 2.57 -0.76
N PHE A 143 -11.29 1.91 0.38
CA PHE A 143 -10.84 0.54 0.61
C PHE A 143 -12.04 -0.36 0.82
N TYR A 144 -12.00 -1.55 0.22
CA TYR A 144 -13.07 -2.53 0.27
C TYR A 144 -12.50 -3.88 0.69
N SER A 145 -13.21 -4.61 1.54
CA SER A 145 -13.04 -6.05 1.65
C SER A 145 -13.75 -6.71 0.47
N VAL A 146 -13.05 -7.62 -0.22
CA VAL A 146 -13.53 -8.29 -1.43
C VAL A 146 -13.68 -9.78 -1.14
N SER A 147 -14.91 -10.28 -1.21
CA SER A 147 -15.24 -11.70 -1.27
C SER A 147 -16.25 -11.90 -2.41
N ASP A 148 -17.32 -12.68 -2.21
CA ASP A 148 -18.48 -12.70 -3.10
C ASP A 148 -19.15 -11.32 -3.24
N THR A 149 -18.95 -10.46 -2.25
CA THR A 149 -19.43 -9.07 -2.23
C THR A 149 -18.29 -8.11 -1.91
N MET A 150 -18.42 -6.86 -2.36
CA MET A 150 -17.51 -5.78 -1.96
C MET A 150 -18.12 -5.02 -0.79
N LYS A 151 -17.45 -5.01 0.38
CA LYS A 151 -17.87 -4.25 1.55
C LYS A 151 -16.92 -3.08 1.77
N LEU A 152 -17.45 -1.85 1.83
CA LEU A 152 -16.64 -0.66 2.11
C LEU A 152 -16.07 -0.74 3.53
N LEU A 153 -14.75 -0.62 3.66
CA LEU A 153 -14.06 -0.57 4.95
C LEU A 153 -13.82 0.88 5.38
N HIS A 154 -13.29 1.68 4.46
CA HIS A 154 -12.97 3.08 4.73
C HIS A 154 -13.00 3.91 3.46
N ARG A 155 -13.38 5.18 3.59
CA ARG A 155 -13.33 6.16 2.50
C ARG A 155 -12.85 7.48 3.04
N VAL A 156 -11.93 8.10 2.31
CA VAL A 156 -11.53 9.48 2.52
C VAL A 156 -11.87 10.34 1.31
N HIS A 157 -12.19 11.59 1.59
CA HIS A 157 -12.26 12.65 0.60
C HIS A 157 -11.12 13.62 0.88
N THR A 158 -10.31 13.89 -0.12
CA THR A 158 -9.12 14.73 -0.02
C THR A 158 -8.82 15.38 -1.38
N THR A 159 -7.92 16.34 -1.44
CA THR A 159 -7.46 16.90 -2.73
C THR A 159 -6.13 16.28 -3.09
N PHE A 160 -6.11 15.47 -4.14
CA PHE A 160 -4.85 14.91 -4.64
C PHE A 160 -4.11 15.93 -5.50
N THR A 161 -2.88 16.27 -5.12
CA THR A 161 -2.10 17.34 -5.76
C THR A 161 -1.06 16.83 -6.75
N GLN A 162 -0.75 15.52 -6.71
CA GLN A 162 0.25 14.87 -7.55
C GLN A 162 -0.21 13.46 -7.95
N PRO A 163 0.42 12.83 -8.95
CA PRO A 163 0.21 11.41 -9.21
C PRO A 163 0.53 10.55 -7.99
N LEU A 164 -0.29 9.51 -7.79
CA LEU A 164 -0.17 8.58 -6.68
C LEU A 164 0.47 7.27 -7.15
N TYR A 165 0.96 6.47 -6.20
CA TYR A 165 1.47 5.13 -6.42
C TYR A 165 0.86 4.21 -5.36
N ALA A 166 0.63 2.94 -5.71
CA ALA A 166 0.29 1.96 -4.70
C ALA A 166 1.55 1.63 -3.89
N GLY A 167 1.42 1.55 -2.58
CA GLY A 167 2.50 1.19 -1.66
C GLY A 167 2.15 -0.06 -0.87
N PHE A 168 3.14 -0.90 -0.62
CA PHE A 168 2.98 -2.14 0.13
C PHE A 168 4.09 -2.23 1.18
N GLY A 169 3.70 -2.46 2.43
CA GLY A 169 4.61 -2.50 3.57
C GLY A 169 4.39 -3.72 4.45
N PHE A 170 5.42 -4.08 5.22
CA PHE A 170 5.40 -5.22 6.14
C PHE A 170 5.85 -4.79 7.54
N TYR A 171 5.23 -5.34 8.58
CA TYR A 171 5.56 -5.01 9.97
C TYR A 171 5.80 -6.29 10.76
N LYS A 172 6.97 -6.39 11.39
CA LYS A 172 7.20 -7.38 12.44
C LYS A 172 6.69 -6.81 13.76
N SER A 173 5.79 -7.54 14.40
CA SER A 173 5.48 -7.36 15.82
C SER A 173 6.68 -7.75 16.68
#